data_AF-A0A0F2QT28-F1
#
_entry.id   AF-A0A0F2QT28-F1
#
_cell.length_a   1.000
_cell.length_b   1.000
_cell.length_c   1.000
_cell.angle_alpha   90.00
_cell.angle_beta   90.00
_cell.angle_gamma   90.00
#
_symmetry.space_group_name_H-M   'P 1'
#
loop_
_entity.id
_entity.type
_entity.pdbx_description
1 polymer ?
#
loop_
_entity_poly.entity_id
_entity_poly.type
_entity_poly.pdbx_seq_one_letter_code
_entity_poly.pdbx_strand_id
1 'polypeptide(L)'
;MNDVRDVQRLFCSRALAAAVVIALIFLLAGAKPIARGLVLGTLFSVLNFVLIAHSLPMQINKGQRKTFFTCIGGIGCRYLLLSIPLFIAAMMENFDFFATAAGIFMVQGVLIVHHIGKLLWDRQ
;
A
#
# COMPACT_ATOMS: atom_id res chain seq x y z
N MET A 1 0.34 -11.31 -19.58
CA MET A 1 0.33 -9.87 -19.21
C MET A 1 -0.97 -9.43 -18.52
N ASN A 2 -2.09 -10.18 -18.62
CA ASN A 2 -3.35 -9.86 -17.94
C ASN A 2 -3.38 -10.28 -16.46
N ASP A 3 -2.83 -11.45 -16.10
CA ASP A 3 -2.79 -11.96 -14.72
C ASP A 3 -2.29 -10.97 -13.68
N VAL A 4 -1.18 -10.27 -13.95
CA VAL A 4 -0.58 -9.35 -12.97
C VAL A 4 -1.50 -8.15 -12.71
N ARG A 5 -2.18 -7.65 -13.75
CA ARG A 5 -3.12 -6.53 -13.62
C ARG A 5 -4.38 -6.95 -12.87
N ASP A 6 -4.87 -8.17 -13.11
CA ASP A 6 -6.05 -8.70 -12.45
C ASP A 6 -5.79 -8.95 -10.95
N VAL A 7 -4.65 -9.56 -10.63
CA VAL A 7 -4.17 -9.74 -9.25
C VAL A 7 -4.01 -8.40 -8.54
N GLN A 8 -3.38 -7.42 -9.20
CA GLN A 8 -3.21 -6.09 -8.65
C GLN A 8 -4.56 -5.40 -8.37
N ARG A 9 -5.51 -5.47 -9.31
CA ARG A 9 -6.84 -4.85 -9.16
C ARG A 9 -7.60 -5.45 -7.99
N LEU A 10 -7.52 -6.77 -7.81
CA LEU A 10 -8.14 -7.48 -6.68
C LEU A 10 -7.54 -7.03 -5.34
N PHE A 11 -6.21 -7.00 -5.22
CA PHE A 11 -5.54 -6.61 -3.98
C PHE A 11 -5.70 -5.12 -3.67
N CYS A 12 -5.55 -4.23 -4.65
CA CYS A 12 -5.80 -2.80 -4.46
C CYS A 12 -7.25 -2.54 -4.05
N SER A 13 -8.22 -3.18 -4.69
CA SER A 13 -9.63 -3.03 -4.35
C SER A 13 -9.94 -3.52 -2.94
N ARG A 14 -9.37 -4.68 -2.53
CA ARG A 14 -9.53 -5.20 -1.17
C ARG A 14 -8.85 -4.33 -0.11
N ALA A 15 -7.64 -3.83 -0.39
CA ALA A 15 -6.93 -2.96 0.53
C ALA A 15 -7.64 -1.61 0.69
N LEU A 16 -8.13 -1.02 -0.41
CA LEU A 16 -8.96 0.18 -0.37
C LEU A 16 -10.27 -0.07 0.40
N ALA A 17 -10.95 -1.18 0.15
CA ALA A 17 -12.18 -1.53 0.88
C ALA A 17 -11.92 -1.70 2.38
N ALA A 18 -10.86 -2.41 2.77
CA ALA A 18 -10.48 -2.58 4.17
C ALA A 18 -10.14 -1.25 4.83
N ALA A 19 -9.40 -0.38 4.14
CA ALA A 19 -9.06 0.94 4.64
C ALA A 19 -10.28 1.84 4.80
N VAL A 20 -11.22 1.81 3.85
CA VAL A 20 -12.47 2.56 3.95
C VAL A 20 -13.31 2.06 5.13
N VAL A 21 -13.42 0.74 5.33
CA VAL A 21 -14.14 0.16 6.46
C VAL A 21 -13.51 0.57 7.79
N ILE A 22 -12.19 0.45 7.92
CA ILE A 22 -11.49 0.81 9.16
C ILE A 22 -11.53 2.31 9.41
N ALA A 23 -11.39 3.13 8.36
CA ALA A 23 -11.56 4.58 8.46
C ALA A 23 -12.98 4.96 8.89
N LEU A 24 -14.01 4.25 8.41
CA LEU A 24 -15.40 4.43 8.83
C LEU A 24 -15.60 4.10 10.31
N ILE A 25 -15.02 3.00 10.79
CA ILE A 25 -15.05 2.63 12.21
C ILE A 25 -14.41 3.73 13.06
N PHE A 26 -13.24 4.25 12.68
CA PHE A 26 -12.58 5.33 13.39
C PHE A 26 -13.32 6.67 13.30
N LEU A 27 -13.99 6.95 12.19
CA LEU A 27 -14.83 8.12 12.02
C LEU A 27 -16.05 8.08 12.95
N LEU A 28 -16.69 6.90 13.07
CA LEU A 28 -17.82 6.66 13.98
C LEU A 28 -17.39 6.71 15.45
N ALA A 29 -16.15 6.32 15.76
CA ALA A 29 -15.55 6.46 17.09
C ALA A 29 -15.17 7.92 17.46
N GLY A 30 -15.46 8.90 16.59
CA GLY A 30 -15.19 10.33 16.85
C GLY A 30 -13.75 10.76 16.59
N ALA A 31 -12.85 9.83 16.23
CA ALA A 31 -11.44 10.10 15.96
C ALA A 31 -11.20 10.57 14.51
N LYS A 32 -11.78 11.72 14.16
CA LYS A 32 -11.63 12.38 12.85
C LYS A 32 -10.17 12.52 12.35
N PRO A 33 -9.17 12.90 13.18
CA PRO A 33 -7.79 13.02 12.71
C PRO A 33 -7.14 11.66 12.40
N ILE A 34 -7.52 10.60 13.11
CA ILE A 34 -7.06 9.22 12.86
C ILE A 34 -7.61 8.70 11.54
N ALA A 35 -8.92 8.89 11.29
CA ALA A 35 -9.55 8.46 10.06
C ALA A 35 -8.93 9.12 8.82
N ARG A 36 -8.66 10.42 8.87
CA ARG A 36 -8.01 11.17 7.78
C ARG A 36 -6.58 10.69 7.52
N GLY A 37 -5.79 10.49 8.58
CA GLY A 37 -4.43 9.96 8.49
C GLY A 37 -4.38 8.57 7.88
N LEU A 38 -5.26 7.68 8.35
CA LEU A 38 -5.34 6.31 7.86
C LEU A 38 -5.70 6.24 6.36
N VAL A 39 -6.67 7.04 5.91
CA VAL A 39 -7.07 7.09 4.49
C VAL A 39 -5.93 7.62 3.63
N LEU A 40 -5.27 8.71 4.06
CA LEU A 40 -4.14 9.29 3.34
C LEU A 40 -2.98 8.29 3.22
N GLY A 41 -2.60 7.65 4.33
CA GLY A 41 -1.56 6.63 4.36
C GLY A 41 -1.90 5.42 3.49
N THR A 42 -3.15 4.97 3.51
CA THR A 42 -3.57 3.83 2.68
C THR A 42 -3.58 4.18 1.19
N LEU A 43 -4.02 5.37 0.80
CA LEU A 43 -3.98 5.81 -0.59
C LEU A 43 -2.55 5.73 -1.14
N PHE A 44 -1.59 6.24 -0.38
CA PHE A 44 -0.17 6.17 -0.73
C PHE A 44 0.38 4.73 -0.69
N SER A 45 -0.08 3.90 0.24
CA SER A 45 0.25 2.46 0.27
C SER A 45 -0.19 1.74 -1.01
N VAL A 46 -1.40 2.05 -1.51
CA VAL A 46 -1.97 1.48 -2.74
C VAL A 46 -1.18 1.93 -3.96
N LEU A 47 -0.84 3.22 -4.06
CA LEU A 47 0.02 3.73 -5.12
C LEU A 47 1.41 3.08 -5.10
N ASN A 48 2.00 2.94 -3.91
CA ASN A 48 3.27 2.25 -3.72
C ASN A 48 3.16 0.80 -4.23
N PHE A 49 2.10 0.07 -3.87
CA PHE A 49 1.86 -1.31 -4.32
C PHE A 49 1.66 -1.43 -5.84
N VAL A 50 0.93 -0.50 -6.45
CA VAL A 50 0.73 -0.41 -7.91
C VAL A 50 2.07 -0.30 -8.63
N LEU A 51 2.97 0.54 -8.13
CA LEU A 51 4.34 0.68 -8.67
C LEU A 51 5.14 -0.63 -8.56
N ILE A 52 4.98 -1.39 -7.47
CA ILE A 52 5.60 -2.72 -7.30
C ILE A 52 5.08 -3.69 -8.37
N ALA A 53 3.75 -3.78 -8.49
CA ALA A 53 3.08 -4.71 -9.40
C ALA A 53 3.43 -4.43 -10.87
N HIS A 54 3.58 -3.16 -11.25
CA HIS A 54 4.02 -2.78 -12.60
C HIS A 54 5.50 -3.10 -12.86
N SER A 55 6.35 -2.97 -11.82
CA SER A 55 7.80 -3.18 -11.95
C SER A 55 8.19 -4.66 -11.96
N LEU A 56 7.39 -5.54 -11.34
CA LEU A 56 7.59 -6.99 -11.30
C LEU A 56 7.78 -7.65 -12.69
N PRO A 57 6.87 -7.50 -13.67
CA PRO A 57 7.00 -8.11 -14.98
C PRO A 57 8.16 -7.51 -15.80
N MET A 58 8.53 -6.25 -15.55
CA MET A 58 9.67 -5.60 -16.23
C MET A 58 11.03 -6.14 -15.76
N GLN A 59 11.13 -6.63 -14.53
CA GLN A 59 12.36 -7.19 -13.96
C GLN A 59 12.61 -8.63 -14.42
N ILE A 60 11.55 -9.41 -14.66
CA ILE A 60 11.64 -10.83 -15.04
C ILE A 60 12.18 -11.01 -16.47
N ASN A 61 12.10 -9.99 -17.34
CA ASN A 61 12.37 -10.13 -18.78
C ASN A 61 13.54 -9.27 -19.31
N LYS A 62 14.43 -8.74 -18.45
CA LYS A 62 15.56 -7.87 -18.88
C LYS A 62 16.90 -8.25 -18.26
N GLY A 63 17.96 -8.16 -19.08
CA GLY A 63 19.35 -8.45 -18.73
C GLY A 63 19.94 -7.51 -17.66
N GLN A 64 20.84 -8.09 -16.84
CA GLN A 64 21.30 -7.63 -15.52
C GLN A 64 21.63 -6.13 -15.34
N ARG A 65 22.09 -5.42 -16.39
CA ARG A 65 22.49 -4.00 -16.29
C ARG A 65 21.34 -2.99 -16.36
N LYS A 66 20.26 -3.27 -17.10
CA LYS A 66 19.08 -2.37 -17.16
C LYS A 66 18.14 -2.57 -15.97
N THR A 67 18.17 -3.75 -15.38
CA THR A 67 17.40 -4.11 -14.19
C THR A 67 17.87 -3.31 -12.97
N PHE A 68 19.19 -3.11 -12.82
CA PHE A 68 19.75 -2.39 -11.67
C PHE A 68 19.29 -0.93 -11.56
N PHE A 69 19.32 -0.18 -12.67
CA PHE A 69 18.82 1.21 -12.70
C PHE A 69 17.30 1.30 -12.48
N THR A 70 16.56 0.33 -13.02
CA THR A 70 15.10 0.25 -12.81
C THR A 70 14.77 -0.06 -11.34
N CYS A 71 15.55 -0.91 -10.69
CA CYS A 71 15.41 -1.23 -9.27
C CYS A 71 15.76 -0.05 -8.36
N ILE A 72 16.90 0.62 -8.61
CA ILE A 72 17.29 1.82 -7.84
C ILE A 72 16.26 2.95 -8.00
N GLY A 73 15.83 3.22 -9.24
CA GLY A 73 14.77 4.20 -9.50
C GLY A 73 13.46 3.83 -8.81
N GLY A 74 13.08 2.55 -8.84
CA GLY A 74 11.90 2.05 -8.14
C GLY A 74 11.99 2.23 -6.62
N ILE A 75 13.11 1.89 -6.00
CA ILE A 75 13.33 2.04 -4.55
C ILE A 75 13.29 3.52 -4.14
N GLY A 76 13.96 4.40 -4.88
CA GLY A 76 13.94 5.84 -4.61
C GLY A 76 12.53 6.42 -4.73
N CYS A 77 11.79 6.04 -5.77
CA CYS A 77 10.40 6.47 -5.97
C CYS A 77 9.50 6.00 -4.81
N ARG A 78 9.69 4.78 -4.28
CA ARG A 78 8.94 4.30 -3.11
C ARG A 78 9.18 5.16 -1.87
N TYR A 79 10.43 5.46 -1.55
CA TYR A 79 10.74 6.25 -0.35
C TYR A 79 10.23 7.69 -0.47
N LEU A 80 10.32 8.30 -1.66
CA LEU A 80 9.72 9.62 -1.91
C LEU A 80 8.20 9.56 -1.78
N LEU A 81 7.57 8.55 -2.37
CA LEU A 81 6.12 8.40 -2.32
C LEU A 81 5.63 8.17 -0.89
N LEU A 82 6.34 7.38 -0.07
CA LEU A 82 6.00 7.15 1.33
C LEU A 82 6.35 8.33 2.27
N SER A 83 7.29 9.20 1.91
CA SER A 83 7.61 10.37 2.74
C SER A 83 6.56 11.48 2.62
N ILE A 84 5.89 11.62 1.47
CA ILE A 84 4.83 12.62 1.24
C ILE A 84 3.70 12.54 2.29
N PRO A 85 3.03 11.39 2.52
CA PRO A 85 1.95 11.31 3.51
C PRO A 85 2.45 11.56 4.94
N LEU A 86 3.67 11.10 5.28
CA LEU A 86 4.28 11.39 6.59
C LEU A 86 4.57 12.87 6.78
N PHE A 87 5.04 13.55 5.73
CA PHE A 87 5.31 14.98 5.75
C PHE A 87 4.02 15.80 5.88
N ILE A 88 2.96 15.42 5.15
CA ILE A 88 1.63 16.03 5.28
C ILE A 88 1.08 15.82 6.69
N ALA A 89 1.23 14.63 7.26
CA ALA A 89 0.79 14.33 8.62
C ALA A 89 1.57 15.12 9.68
N ALA A 90 2.85 15.39 9.45
CA ALA A 90 3.67 16.21 10.36
C ALA A 90 3.38 17.71 10.26
N MET A 91 2.97 18.19 9.09
CA MET A 91 2.72 19.62 8.82
C MET A 91 1.30 20.06 9.22
N MET A 92 0.35 19.12 9.29
CA MET A 92 -1.05 19.41 9.62
C MET A 92 -1.46 18.74 10.93
N GLU A 93 -1.75 19.52 11.98
CA GLU A 93 -2.29 19.02 13.28
C GLU A 93 -3.62 18.24 13.15
N ASN A 94 -4.25 18.31 11.98
CA ASN A 94 -5.48 17.60 11.67
C ASN A 94 -5.28 16.10 11.33
N PHE A 95 -4.04 15.62 11.24
CA PHE A 95 -3.72 14.25 10.88
C PHE A 95 -2.86 13.60 11.96
N ASP A 96 -3.26 12.41 12.38
CA ASP A 96 -2.46 11.65 13.34
C ASP A 96 -1.30 10.94 12.61
N PHE A 97 -0.07 11.19 13.07
CA PHE A 97 1.14 10.61 12.50
C PHE A 97 1.12 9.08 12.60
N PHE A 98 0.68 8.52 13.73
CA PHE A 98 0.62 7.08 13.94
C PHE A 98 -0.45 6.44 13.04
N ALA A 99 -1.59 7.10 12.87
CA ALA A 99 -2.64 6.62 11.98
C ALA A 99 -2.18 6.61 10.51
N THR A 100 -1.44 7.63 10.10
CA THR A 100 -0.87 7.72 8.74
C THR A 100 0.18 6.64 8.50
N ALA A 101 1.06 6.42 9.49
CA ALA A 101 2.01 5.32 9.45
C ALA A 101 1.30 3.96 9.36
N ALA A 102 0.27 3.71 10.18
CA ALA A 102 -0.53 2.48 10.12
C ALA A 102 -1.18 2.29 8.73
N GLY A 103 -1.73 3.36 8.15
CA GLY A 103 -2.30 3.35 6.80
C GLY A 103 -1.29 2.97 5.71
N ILE A 104 -0.03 3.41 5.84
CA ILE A 104 1.05 3.04 4.90
C ILE A 104 1.29 1.53 4.87
N PHE A 105 1.10 0.84 5.99
CA PHE A 105 1.29 -0.61 6.10
C PHE A 105 0.04 -1.42 5.72
N MET A 106 -1.07 -0.76 5.39
CA MET A 106 -2.37 -1.41 5.22
C MET A 106 -2.39 -2.44 4.07
N VAL A 107 -1.82 -2.10 2.92
CA VAL A 107 -1.77 -3.02 1.77
C VAL A 107 -0.91 -4.25 2.06
N GLN A 108 0.22 -4.05 2.75
CA GLN A 108 1.10 -5.16 3.15
C GLN A 108 0.39 -6.10 4.13
N GLY A 109 -0.34 -5.55 5.11
CA GLY A 109 -1.14 -6.33 6.04
C GLY A 109 -2.20 -7.17 5.33
N VAL A 110 -2.99 -6.57 4.43
CA VAL A 110 -4.02 -7.29 3.66
C VAL A 110 -3.40 -8.38 2.78
N LEU A 111 -2.25 -8.12 2.18
CA LEU A 111 -1.53 -9.10 1.37
C LEU A 111 -1.06 -10.29 2.20
N ILE A 112 -0.48 -10.04 3.38
CA ILE A 112 -0.04 -11.09 4.30
C ILE A 112 -1.23 -11.93 4.78
N VAL A 113 -2.31 -11.29 5.24
CA VAL A 113 -3.52 -11.98 5.70
C VAL A 113 -4.11 -12.85 4.60
N HIS A 114 -4.19 -12.32 3.38
CA HIS A 114 -4.70 -13.09 2.24
C HIS A 114 -3.79 -14.26 1.88
N HIS A 115 -2.46 -14.07 1.90
CA HIS A 115 -1.51 -15.12 1.58
C HIS A 115 -1.49 -16.23 2.65
N ILE A 116 -1.53 -15.87 3.93
CA ILE A 116 -1.60 -16.82 5.05
C ILE A 116 -2.92 -17.59 5.01
N GLY A 117 -4.05 -16.92 4.78
CA GLY A 117 -5.35 -17.59 4.66
C GLY A 117 -5.38 -18.60 3.52
N LYS A 118 -4.77 -18.26 2.37
CA LYS A 118 -4.62 -19.19 1.25
C LYS A 118 -3.70 -20.37 1.63
N LEU A 119 -2.57 -20.11 2.29
CA LEU A 119 -1.61 -21.15 2.69
C LEU A 119 -2.21 -22.13 3.71
N LEU A 120 -3.07 -21.64 4.61
CA LEU A 120 -3.80 -22.47 5.58
C LEU A 120 -4.90 -23.30 4.91
N TRP A 121 -5.57 -22.75 3.90
CA TRP A 121 -6.60 -23.46 3.14
C TRP A 121 -6.02 -24.53 2.21
N ASP A 122 -4.84 -24.29 1.62
CA ASP A 122 -4.14 -25.24 0.73
C ASP A 122 -3.48 -26.41 1.48
N ARG A 123 -3.53 -26.39 2.82
CA ARG A 123 -3.01 -27.43 3.72
C ARG A 123 -4.10 -28.41 4.22
N GLN A 124 -5.36 -28.22 3.84
CA GLN A 124 -6.47 -29.14 4.10
C GLN A 124 -6.92 -29.83 2.81
#